data_AF-A0A9W6NNE9-F1
#
_entry.id   AF-A0A9W6NNE9-F1
#
_cell.length_a   1.000
_cell.length_b   1.000
_cell.length_c   1.000
_cell.angle_alpha   90.00
_cell.angle_beta   90.00
_cell.angle_gamma   90.00
#
_symmetry.space_group_name_H-M   'P 1'
#
loop_
_entity.id
_entity.type
_entity.pdbx_description
1 polymer ?
#
loop_
_entity_poly.entity_id
_entity_poly.type
_entity_poly.pdbx_seq_one_letter_code
_entity_poly.pdbx_strand_id
1 'polypeptide(L)'
;MSDYSAVGGVESYEWNRRDSARYDAAQEAIEEAIACYTRLHNRAVTSGNTAEAERLRSEQYACVTEQKLLRPGDAVAVDRVLGEYPALISWLRDRIG
;
A
#
# COMPACT_ATOMS: atom_id res chain seq x y z
N MET A 1 24.57 10.06 44.86
CA MET A 1 25.32 10.36 43.63
C MET A 1 25.66 9.03 42.99
N SER A 2 25.14 8.64 41.83
CA SER A 2 24.19 9.25 40.90
C SER A 2 23.52 8.09 40.17
N ASP A 3 22.18 8.11 40.12
CA ASP A 3 21.39 7.24 39.24
C ASP A 3 21.63 7.67 37.80
N TYR A 4 22.36 6.86 37.04
CA TYR A 4 22.40 6.99 35.59
C TYR A 4 21.10 6.40 35.02
N SER A 5 20.13 7.29 34.85
CA SER A 5 18.88 7.04 34.14
C SER A 5 19.19 6.64 32.69
N ALA A 6 19.23 5.34 32.42
CA ALA A 6 19.25 4.77 31.08
C ALA A 6 17.80 4.74 30.53
N VAL A 7 17.23 5.92 30.26
CA VAL A 7 15.91 6.06 29.64
C VAL A 7 16.10 6.94 28.40
N GLY A 8 16.20 6.29 27.23
CA GLY A 8 16.35 6.98 25.95
C GLY A 8 16.58 6.06 24.74
N GLY A 9 17.04 4.82 24.98
CA GLY A 9 17.26 3.84 23.90
C GLY A 9 16.02 3.03 23.48
N VAL A 10 15.05 2.84 24.39
CA VAL A 10 13.94 1.90 24.16
C VAL A 10 12.82 2.54 23.34
N GLU A 11 12.43 3.79 23.65
CA GLU A 11 11.39 4.52 22.89
C GLU A 11 11.79 4.73 21.42
N SER A 12 13.04 5.16 21.18
CA SER A 12 13.56 5.39 19.82
C SER A 12 13.57 4.11 18.98
N TYR A 13 13.83 2.96 19.61
CA TYR A 13 13.89 1.67 18.95
C TYR A 13 12.50 1.07 18.68
N GLU A 14 11.56 1.19 19.62
CA GLU A 14 10.18 0.74 19.43
C GLU A 14 9.43 1.60 18.40
N TRP A 15 9.69 2.91 18.37
CA TRP A 15 9.12 3.83 17.40
C TRP A 15 9.57 3.48 15.97
N ASN A 16 10.87 3.26 15.78
CA ASN A 16 11.43 2.86 14.48
C ASN A 16 10.87 1.51 13.98
N ARG A 17 10.66 0.53 14.88
CA ARG A 17 10.04 -0.76 14.52
C ARG A 17 8.58 -0.62 14.11
N ARG A 18 7.79 0.20 14.82
CA ARG A 18 6.37 0.41 14.48
C ARG A 18 6.22 1.10 13.14
N ASP A 19 7.02 2.12 12.87
CA ASP A 19 6.96 2.85 11.60
C ASP A 19 7.43 1.99 10.43
N SER A 20 8.46 1.16 10.64
CA SER A 20 8.87 0.14 9.65
C SER A 20 7.74 -0.83 9.33
N ALA A 21 7.09 -1.41 10.36
CA ALA A 21 6.00 -2.36 10.15
C ALA A 21 4.78 -1.74 9.44
N ARG A 22 4.47 -0.47 9.73
CA ARG A 22 3.39 0.25 9.06
C ARG A 22 3.73 0.55 7.60
N TYR A 23 4.97 0.95 7.32
CA TYR A 23 5.44 1.15 5.96
C TYR A 23 5.39 -0.15 5.15
N ASP A 24 5.85 -1.26 5.72
CA ASP A 24 5.81 -2.58 5.06
C ASP A 24 4.35 -2.99 4.79
N ALA A 25 3.45 -2.84 5.76
CA ALA A 25 2.03 -3.11 5.57
C ALA A 25 1.39 -2.21 4.48
N ALA A 26 1.82 -0.95 4.37
CA ALA A 26 1.35 -0.06 3.31
C ALA A 26 1.87 -0.48 1.93
N GLN A 27 3.13 -0.92 1.84
CA GLN A 27 3.68 -1.50 0.60
C GLN A 27 2.89 -2.74 0.18
N GLU A 28 2.65 -3.69 1.10
CA GLU A 28 1.88 -4.90 0.84
C GLU A 28 0.46 -4.60 0.37
N ALA A 29 -0.21 -3.61 0.98
CA ALA A 29 -1.55 -3.18 0.55
C ALA A 29 -1.54 -2.65 -0.90
N ILE A 30 -0.54 -1.86 -1.28
CA ILE A 30 -0.42 -1.36 -2.65
C ILE A 30 -0.15 -2.50 -3.64
N GLU A 31 0.74 -3.43 -3.29
CA GLU A 31 1.04 -4.60 -4.12
C GLU A 31 -0.19 -5.48 -4.35
N GLU A 32 -1.00 -5.68 -3.31
CA GLU A 32 -2.25 -6.44 -3.41
C GLU A 32 -3.26 -5.77 -4.36
N ALA A 33 -3.41 -4.44 -4.29
CA ALA A 33 -4.24 -3.70 -5.23
C ALA A 33 -3.72 -3.81 -6.67
N ILE A 34 -2.41 -3.68 -6.89
CA ILE A 34 -1.76 -3.86 -8.20
C ILE A 34 -2.04 -5.26 -8.76
N ALA A 35 -1.94 -6.30 -7.92
CA ALA A 35 -2.23 -7.67 -8.32
C ALA A 35 -3.70 -7.84 -8.73
N CYS A 36 -4.63 -7.23 -8.00
CA CYS A 36 -6.05 -7.28 -8.34
C CYS A 36 -6.35 -6.56 -9.67
N TYR A 37 -5.80 -5.37 -9.87
CA TYR A 37 -5.90 -4.66 -11.15
C TYR A 37 -5.32 -5.45 -12.31
N THR A 38 -4.18 -6.12 -12.11
CA THR A 38 -3.56 -6.99 -13.13
C THR A 38 -4.52 -8.09 -13.58
N ARG A 39 -5.19 -8.75 -12.62
CA ARG A 39 -6.16 -9.82 -12.91
C ARG A 39 -7.36 -9.29 -13.68
N LEU A 40 -7.94 -8.17 -13.24
CA LEU A 40 -9.07 -7.53 -13.92
C LEU A 40 -8.70 -7.08 -15.33
N HIS A 41 -7.51 -6.47 -15.49
CA HIS A 41 -7.00 -6.01 -16.77
C HIS A 41 -6.88 -7.19 -17.74
N ASN A 42 -6.25 -8.29 -17.31
CA ASN A 42 -6.09 -9.48 -18.15
C ASN A 42 -7.45 -10.06 -18.56
N ARG A 43 -8.43 -10.10 -17.63
CA ARG A 43 -9.80 -10.51 -17.95
C ARG A 43 -10.44 -9.59 -18.99
N ALA A 44 -10.30 -8.27 -18.85
CA ALA A 44 -10.83 -7.31 -19.81
C ALA A 44 -10.21 -7.50 -21.20
N VAL A 45 -8.89 -7.66 -21.28
CA VAL A 45 -8.16 -7.99 -22.53
C VAL A 45 -8.69 -9.27 -23.16
N THR A 46 -8.82 -10.35 -22.39
CA THR A 46 -9.34 -11.64 -22.90
C THR A 46 -10.78 -11.52 -23.41
N SER A 47 -11.60 -10.68 -22.78
CA SER A 47 -12.98 -10.42 -23.22
C SER A 47 -13.11 -9.47 -24.41
N GLY A 48 -11.99 -8.89 -24.89
CA GLY A 48 -11.99 -7.89 -25.96
C GLY A 48 -12.54 -6.52 -25.54
N ASN A 49 -12.68 -6.25 -24.24
CA ASN A 49 -13.15 -4.96 -23.73
C ASN A 49 -11.98 -3.99 -23.55
N THR A 50 -11.55 -3.38 -24.66
CA THR A 50 -10.38 -2.48 -24.70
C THR A 50 -10.53 -1.25 -23.81
N ALA A 51 -11.72 -0.63 -23.76
CA ALA A 51 -11.96 0.56 -22.95
C ALA A 51 -11.77 0.28 -21.44
N GLU A 52 -12.28 -0.86 -20.98
CA GLU A 52 -12.11 -1.28 -19.59
C GLU A 52 -10.66 -1.68 -19.30
N ALA A 53 -9.98 -2.34 -20.24
CA ALA A 53 -8.56 -2.67 -20.09
C ALA A 53 -7.70 -1.40 -19.95
N GLU A 54 -7.93 -0.38 -20.78
CA GLU A 54 -7.20 0.89 -20.69
C GLU A 54 -7.45 1.61 -19.36
N ARG A 55 -8.70 1.64 -18.90
CA ARG A 55 -9.05 2.22 -17.60
C ARG A 55 -8.33 1.51 -16.45
N LEU A 56 -8.42 0.18 -16.40
CA LEU A 56 -7.78 -0.63 -15.36
C LEU A 56 -6.25 -0.49 -15.38
N ARG A 57 -5.65 -0.39 -16.57
CA ARG A 57 -4.21 -0.14 -16.71
C ARG A 57 -3.82 1.24 -16.16
N SER A 58 -4.63 2.26 -16.41
CA SER A 58 -4.37 3.60 -15.87
C SER A 58 -4.48 3.63 -14.34
N GLU A 59 -5.48 2.95 -13.77
CA GLU A 59 -5.66 2.84 -12.32
C GLU A 59 -4.51 2.04 -11.67
N GLN A 60 -4.09 0.95 -12.29
CA GLN A 60 -2.90 0.20 -11.87
C GLN A 60 -1.64 1.08 -11.86
N TYR A 61 -1.45 1.90 -12.90
CA TYR A 61 -0.30 2.78 -13.01
C TYR A 61 -0.28 3.84 -11.90
N ALA A 62 -1.45 4.31 -11.45
CA ALA A 62 -1.56 5.19 -10.29
C ALA A 62 -1.05 4.50 -9.01
N CYS A 63 -1.46 3.25 -8.75
CA CYS A 63 -0.95 2.48 -7.61
C CYS A 63 0.57 2.24 -7.70
N VAL A 64 1.10 1.90 -8.87
CA VAL A 64 2.55 1.73 -9.08
C VAL A 64 3.31 3.04 -8.82
N THR A 65 2.73 4.18 -9.23
CA THR A 65 3.32 5.49 -8.99
C THR A 65 3.31 5.81 -7.50
N GLU A 66 2.21 5.55 -6.81
CA GLU A 66 2.09 5.74 -5.37
C GLU A 66 3.08 4.87 -4.59
N GLN A 67 3.23 3.59 -4.97
CA GLN A 67 4.22 2.69 -4.37
C GLN A 67 5.64 3.25 -4.44
N LYS A 68 6.04 3.79 -5.61
CA LYS A 68 7.36 4.36 -5.86
C LYS A 68 7.61 5.66 -5.10
N LEU A 69 6.54 6.42 -4.83
CA LEU A 69 6.61 7.69 -4.12
C LEU A 69 6.52 7.52 -2.60
N LEU A 70 5.95 6.40 -2.11
CA LEU A 70 5.84 6.13 -0.68
C LEU A 70 7.24 6.10 -0.03
N ARG A 71 7.34 6.68 1.16
CA ARG A 71 8.57 6.74 1.95
C ARG A 71 8.28 6.27 3.37
N PRO A 72 9.21 5.54 4.02
CA PRO A 72 9.02 5.07 5.39
C PRO A 72 8.88 6.21 6.42
N GLY A 73 9.46 7.39 6.14
CA GLY A 73 9.31 8.58 6.99
C GLY A 73 8.07 9.43 6.71
N ASP A 74 7.27 9.10 5.69
CA ASP A 74 6.05 9.84 5.35
C ASP A 74 4.83 9.18 6.00
N ALA A 75 4.68 9.43 7.31
CA ALA A 75 3.59 8.86 8.10
C ALA A 75 2.21 9.24 7.55
N VAL A 76 2.06 10.43 6.95
CA VAL A 76 0.78 10.86 6.37
C VAL A 76 0.43 10.02 5.15
N ALA A 77 1.40 9.77 4.25
CA ALA A 77 1.17 8.92 3.09
C ALA A 77 0.93 7.45 3.51
N VAL A 78 1.69 6.93 4.47
CA VAL A 78 1.49 5.57 5.01
C VAL A 78 0.10 5.42 5.61
N ASP A 79 -0.37 6.39 6.40
CA ASP A 79 -1.67 6.33 7.06
C ASP A 79 -2.82 6.44 6.06
N ARG A 80 -2.64 7.25 5.01
CA ARG A 80 -3.59 7.29 3.89
C ARG A 80 -3.73 5.94 3.22
N VAL A 81 -2.61 5.31 2.86
CA VAL A 81 -2.61 3.99 2.21
C VAL A 81 -3.30 2.97 3.09
N LEU A 82 -2.93 2.89 4.37
CA LEU A 82 -3.53 1.96 5.32
C LEU A 82 -5.03 2.22 5.58
N GLY A 83 -5.49 3.46 5.41
CA GLY A 83 -6.90 3.82 5.53
C GLY A 83 -7.74 3.54 4.28
N GLU A 84 -7.19 3.75 3.09
CA GLU A 84 -7.93 3.73 1.82
C GLU A 84 -7.83 2.39 1.08
N TYR A 85 -6.65 1.78 1.06
CA TYR A 85 -6.41 0.57 0.27
C TYR A 85 -7.22 -0.66 0.70
N PRO A 86 -7.54 -0.90 1.99
CA PRO A 86 -8.38 -2.03 2.37
C PRO A 86 -9.76 -2.02 1.70
N ALA A 87 -10.40 -0.85 1.61
CA ALA A 87 -11.69 -0.69 0.95
C ALA A 87 -11.56 -0.87 -0.58
N LEU A 88 -10.51 -0.30 -1.17
CA LEU A 88 -10.20 -0.46 -2.59
C LEU A 88 -9.99 -1.94 -2.95
N ILE A 89 -9.16 -2.65 -2.19
CA ILE A 89 -8.86 -4.06 -2.37
C ILE A 89 -10.14 -4.90 -2.29
N SER A 90 -10.99 -4.65 -1.28
CA SER A 90 -12.27 -5.36 -1.14
C SER A 90 -13.11 -5.17 -2.40
N TRP A 91 -13.26 -3.94 -2.87
CA TRP A 91 -13.99 -3.63 -4.09
C TRP A 91 -13.38 -4.29 -5.33
N LEU A 92 -12.05 -4.33 -5.45
CA LEU A 92 -11.37 -5.00 -6.56
C LEU A 92 -11.57 -6.51 -6.53
N ARG A 93 -11.51 -7.14 -5.35
CA ARG A 93 -11.74 -8.57 -5.15
C ARG A 93 -13.16 -8.96 -5.53
N ASP A 94 -14.16 -8.19 -5.12
CA ASP A 94 -15.56 -8.43 -5.47
C ASP A 94 -15.78 -8.41 -6.99
N ARG A 95 -15.02 -7.59 -7.72
CA ARG A 95 -15.07 -7.53 -9.18
C ARG A 95 -14.36 -8.68 -9.88
N ILE A 96 -13.38 -9.30 -9.22
CA ILE A 96 -12.69 -10.48 -9.75
C ILE A 96 -13.65 -11.67 -9.73
N GLY A 97 -14.41 -11.83 -8.65
CA GLY A 97 -15.30 -12.97 -8.41
C GLY A 97 -14.60 -14.09 -7.65
#